data_AF-A0A1E2UMY6-F1
#
_entry.id   AF-A0A1E2UMY6-F1
#
_cell.length_a   1.000
_cell.length_b   1.000
_cell.length_c   1.000
_cell.angle_alpha   90.00
_cell.angle_beta   90.00
_cell.angle_gamma   90.00
#
_symmetry.space_group_name_H-M   'P 1'
#
loop_
_entity.id
_entity.type
_entity.pdbx_description
1 polymer ?
#
loop_
_entity_poly.entity_id
_entity_poly.type
_entity_poly.pdbx_seq_one_letter_code
_entity_poly.pdbx_strand_id
1 'polypeptide(L)'
;MLKRLSIHFSKLAFVVGLGLWFSAASAALLSPGTTITLNGTTSTIDADLAGTVMHENLIGFEVTDPSGATLLTGHYLDRVVRSTNTNQLIFSGRIHDLAVTSESNLGIYDWSVTGFSGYLTDVEYRLDGLGDLGPDLATRSNDGNDLIFDFPTELEPPESSRFSSITTDAALFDLTGTAFFGIEDFINGEDYLVELDGIAAPSPVPLPAAFWMFGSGLIGLIGFQRQHRKG
;
A
#
# COMPACT_ATOMS: atom_id res chain seq x y z
N MET A 1 -39.96 13.65 72.17
CA MET A 1 -38.62 13.94 72.73
C MET A 1 -37.66 12.87 72.19
N LEU A 2 -36.77 13.30 71.28
CA LEU A 2 -35.59 12.62 70.68
C LEU A 2 -35.53 11.06 70.59
N LYS A 3 -35.36 10.56 69.36
CA LYS A 3 -34.17 9.76 69.03
C LYS A 3 -33.85 9.82 67.53
N ARG A 4 -32.71 10.44 67.24
CA ARG A 4 -32.04 10.56 65.94
C ARG A 4 -31.29 9.23 65.69
N LEU A 5 -31.51 8.57 64.57
CA LEU A 5 -30.70 7.42 64.14
C LEU A 5 -29.81 7.86 62.98
N SER A 6 -28.52 8.05 63.25
CA SER A 6 -27.48 8.23 62.23
C SER A 6 -27.23 6.89 61.54
N ILE A 7 -27.44 6.84 60.23
CA ILE A 7 -26.92 5.74 59.40
C ILE A 7 -25.72 6.29 58.64
N HIS A 8 -24.53 5.81 59.05
CA HIS A 8 -23.28 6.02 58.34
C HIS A 8 -23.28 5.20 57.05
N PHE A 9 -23.37 5.86 55.89
CA PHE A 9 -23.01 5.23 54.63
C PHE A 9 -21.48 5.27 54.48
N SER A 10 -20.89 4.09 54.62
CA SER A 10 -19.51 3.79 54.31
C SER A 10 -19.23 4.03 52.83
N LYS A 11 -18.07 4.65 52.55
CA LYS A 11 -17.57 4.96 51.22
C LYS A 11 -17.34 3.67 50.44
N LEU A 12 -18.22 3.37 49.48
CA LEU A 12 -17.98 2.35 48.47
C LEU A 12 -17.22 3.02 47.32
N ALA A 13 -15.90 2.80 47.27
CA ALA A 13 -15.09 3.22 46.13
C ALA A 13 -15.33 2.23 44.98
N PHE A 14 -16.11 2.65 43.98
CA PHE A 14 -16.27 1.92 42.73
C PHE A 14 -15.18 2.39 41.76
N VAL A 15 -14.10 1.62 41.65
CA VAL A 15 -13.07 1.84 40.64
C VAL A 15 -13.58 1.23 39.34
N VAL A 16 -14.16 2.05 38.47
CA VAL A 16 -14.36 1.68 37.06
C VAL A 16 -13.00 1.71 36.40
N GLY A 17 -12.40 0.54 36.23
CA GLY A 17 -11.27 0.37 35.32
C GLY A 17 -11.75 0.57 33.89
N LEU A 18 -11.68 1.81 33.40
CA LEU A 18 -11.83 2.12 31.98
C LEU A 18 -10.59 1.56 31.28
N GLY A 19 -10.63 0.27 30.92
CA GLY A 19 -9.64 -0.33 30.04
C GLY A 19 -9.82 0.31 28.67
N LEU A 20 -9.05 1.35 28.40
CA LEU A 20 -8.86 1.85 27.04
C LEU A 20 -8.02 0.79 26.32
N TRP A 21 -8.71 -0.11 25.61
CA TRP A 21 -8.07 -0.97 24.62
C TRP A 21 -7.71 -0.08 23.43
N PHE A 22 -6.53 0.52 23.48
CA PHE A 22 -5.90 1.05 22.28
C PHE A 22 -5.38 -0.16 21.51
N SER A 23 -6.18 -0.68 20.56
CA SER A 23 -5.60 -1.45 19.48
C SER A 23 -4.76 -0.48 18.67
N ALA A 24 -3.44 -0.53 18.84
CA ALA A 24 -2.56 0.09 17.86
C ALA A 24 -2.84 -0.62 16.54
N ALA A 25 -3.41 0.09 15.57
CA ALA A 25 -3.54 -0.40 14.21
C ALA A 25 -2.13 -0.44 13.61
N SER A 26 -1.44 -1.56 13.85
CA SER A 26 -0.31 -1.96 13.02
C SER A 26 -0.88 -2.26 11.65
N ALA A 27 -0.23 -1.76 10.60
CA ALA A 27 -0.50 -2.23 9.27
C ALA A 27 -0.42 -3.79 9.25
N ALA A 28 -1.26 -4.40 8.40
CA ALA A 28 -1.43 -5.84 8.34
C ALA A 28 -0.54 -6.48 7.26
N LEU A 29 0.39 -7.33 7.71
CA LEU A 29 1.27 -8.10 6.83
C LEU A 29 0.45 -8.91 5.81
N LEU A 30 0.66 -8.63 4.53
CA LEU A 30 -0.02 -9.25 3.41
C LEU A 30 0.88 -10.30 2.75
N SER A 31 0.63 -11.56 3.10
CA SER A 31 1.36 -12.71 2.57
C SER A 31 0.86 -13.09 1.16
N PRO A 32 1.71 -13.71 0.30
CA PRO A 32 1.26 -14.21 -1.00
C PRO A 32 0.06 -15.16 -0.89
N GLY A 33 -0.92 -14.99 -1.78
CA GLY A 33 -2.14 -15.79 -1.84
C GLY A 33 -3.18 -15.49 -0.75
N THR A 34 -3.02 -14.38 -0.02
CA THR A 34 -3.95 -14.01 1.06
C THR A 34 -4.72 -12.74 0.74
N THR A 35 -5.88 -12.62 1.38
CA THR A 35 -6.71 -11.41 1.41
C THR A 35 -6.85 -10.97 2.86
N ILE A 36 -6.76 -9.68 3.11
CA ILE A 36 -6.92 -9.06 4.43
C ILE A 36 -7.91 -7.91 4.34
N THR A 37 -8.52 -7.58 5.48
CA THR A 37 -9.36 -6.39 5.63
C THR A 37 -8.49 -5.20 6.06
N LEU A 38 -8.71 -4.06 5.42
CA LEU A 38 -8.07 -2.79 5.71
C LEU A 38 -8.99 -1.93 6.58
N ASN A 39 -8.44 -1.32 7.62
CA ASN A 39 -9.25 -0.54 8.57
C ASN A 39 -8.94 0.96 8.51
N GLY A 40 -7.91 1.33 7.76
CA GLY A 40 -7.33 2.65 7.75
C GLY A 40 -6.45 2.90 8.97
N THR A 41 -5.39 3.68 8.77
CA THR A 41 -4.49 4.14 9.82
C THR A 41 -4.24 5.64 9.71
N THR A 42 -3.51 6.20 10.67
CA THR A 42 -3.06 7.59 10.63
C THR A 42 -1.56 7.63 10.87
N SER A 43 -0.89 8.71 10.44
CA SER A 43 0.52 8.95 10.78
C SER A 43 0.78 9.09 12.28
N THR A 44 -0.27 9.29 13.09
CA THR A 44 -0.16 9.28 14.56
C THR A 44 -0.06 7.86 15.12
N ILE A 45 -0.76 6.89 14.50
CA ILE A 45 -0.75 5.49 14.91
C ILE A 45 0.45 4.77 14.27
N ASP A 46 0.67 4.99 12.98
CA ASP A 46 1.81 4.49 12.22
C ASP A 46 2.72 5.65 11.81
N ALA A 47 3.70 5.94 12.65
CA ALA A 47 4.63 7.05 12.47
C ALA A 47 5.54 6.90 11.23
N ASP A 48 5.64 5.70 10.64
CA ASP A 48 6.46 5.49 9.44
C ASP A 48 5.89 6.20 8.21
N LEU A 49 4.57 6.43 8.20
CA LEU A 49 3.85 7.15 7.14
C LEU A 49 4.17 8.64 7.08
N ALA A 50 4.85 9.20 8.09
CA ALA A 50 5.32 10.59 8.14
C ALA A 50 6.75 10.74 7.58
N GLY A 51 7.19 9.81 6.72
CA GLY A 51 8.53 9.79 6.14
C GLY A 51 8.83 10.89 5.12
N THR A 52 9.99 10.78 4.48
CA THR A 52 10.43 11.71 3.42
C THR A 52 9.98 11.21 2.05
N VAL A 53 9.35 12.06 1.25
CA VAL A 53 8.99 11.74 -0.13
C VAL A 53 10.26 11.65 -0.99
N MET A 54 10.48 10.49 -1.61
CA MET A 54 11.64 10.18 -2.47
C MET A 54 11.28 10.28 -3.96
N HIS A 55 10.03 9.95 -4.29
CA HIS A 55 9.47 10.03 -5.63
C HIS A 55 8.00 10.43 -5.53
N GLU A 56 7.57 11.25 -6.47
CA GLU A 56 6.17 11.61 -6.65
C GLU A 56 5.95 11.93 -8.12
N ASN A 57 5.01 11.22 -8.75
CA ASN A 57 4.64 11.42 -10.15
C ASN A 57 3.12 11.42 -10.29
N LEU A 58 2.60 12.37 -11.05
CA LEU A 58 1.18 12.49 -11.34
C LEU A 58 0.94 12.02 -12.77
N ILE A 59 0.22 10.90 -12.91
CA ILE A 59 -0.03 10.22 -14.18
C ILE A 59 -1.51 10.39 -14.53
N GLY A 60 -1.79 11.10 -15.63
CA GLY A 60 -3.16 11.23 -16.13
C GLY A 60 -3.61 9.95 -16.86
N PHE A 61 -4.90 9.63 -16.76
CA PHE A 61 -5.51 8.52 -17.48
C PHE A 61 -6.88 8.88 -18.04
N GLU A 62 -7.29 8.12 -19.06
CA GLU A 62 -8.54 8.32 -19.78
C GLU A 62 -9.16 6.96 -20.12
N VAL A 63 -10.47 6.86 -19.96
CA VAL A 63 -11.30 5.73 -20.42
C VAL A 63 -12.09 6.22 -21.62
N THR A 64 -12.02 5.47 -22.72
CA THR A 64 -12.78 5.78 -23.95
C THR A 64 -13.70 4.64 -24.33
N ASP A 65 -14.83 4.96 -24.94
CA ASP A 65 -15.70 3.97 -25.56
C ASP A 65 -15.08 3.41 -26.87
N PRO A 66 -15.68 2.38 -27.49
CA PRO A 66 -15.21 1.84 -28.77
C PRO A 66 -15.25 2.84 -29.94
N SER A 67 -15.96 3.96 -29.81
CA SER A 67 -16.00 5.05 -30.80
C SER A 67 -14.85 6.07 -30.61
N GLY A 68 -14.11 5.97 -29.50
CA GLY A 68 -13.05 6.89 -29.11
C GLY A 68 -13.55 8.11 -28.34
N ALA A 69 -14.81 8.13 -27.90
CA ALA A 69 -15.31 9.18 -27.04
C ALA A 69 -14.82 8.95 -25.60
N THR A 70 -14.27 10.00 -24.99
CA THR A 70 -13.95 10.00 -23.57
C THR A 70 -15.19 9.67 -22.75
N LEU A 71 -15.03 8.84 -21.72
CA LEU A 71 -16.07 8.52 -20.75
C LEU A 71 -15.68 9.05 -19.37
N LEU A 72 -14.48 8.67 -18.92
CA LEU A 72 -13.92 9.02 -17.62
C LEU A 72 -12.48 9.53 -17.80
N THR A 73 -12.11 10.54 -17.04
CA THR A 73 -10.71 11.00 -16.90
C THR A 73 -10.34 11.03 -15.42
N GLY A 74 -9.05 10.87 -15.13
CA GLY A 74 -8.54 10.99 -13.77
C GLY A 74 -7.03 11.10 -13.71
N HIS A 75 -6.51 11.14 -12.49
CA HIS A 75 -5.08 11.09 -12.22
C HIS A 75 -4.74 10.04 -11.17
N TYR A 76 -3.61 9.37 -11.38
CA TYR A 76 -2.95 8.52 -10.40
C TYR A 76 -1.71 9.22 -9.88
N LEU A 77 -1.64 9.39 -8.56
CA LEU A 77 -0.48 9.89 -7.87
C LEU A 77 0.34 8.71 -7.35
N ASP A 78 1.43 8.42 -8.04
CA ASP A 78 2.45 7.45 -7.65
C ASP A 78 3.45 8.13 -6.72
N ARG A 79 3.57 7.65 -5.48
CA ARG A 79 4.44 8.25 -4.47
C ARG A 79 5.27 7.19 -3.77
N VAL A 80 6.56 7.44 -3.60
CA VAL A 80 7.44 6.65 -2.72
C VAL A 80 7.87 7.51 -1.54
N VAL A 81 7.62 7.00 -0.34
CA VAL A 81 8.03 7.61 0.92
C VAL A 81 9.06 6.70 1.60
N ARG A 82 10.13 7.29 2.15
CA ARG A 82 11.09 6.58 3.01
C ARG A 82 10.77 6.88 4.47
N SER A 83 10.45 5.84 5.25
CA SER A 83 10.22 5.96 6.68
C SER A 83 11.44 6.52 7.40
N THR A 84 11.23 7.46 8.32
CA THR A 84 12.31 7.99 9.17
C THR A 84 12.64 7.10 10.37
N ASN A 85 11.77 6.16 10.74
CA ASN A 85 12.00 5.29 11.90
C ASN A 85 12.62 3.96 11.49
N THR A 86 12.11 3.36 10.41
CA THR A 86 12.52 2.02 9.94
C THR A 86 13.41 2.05 8.71
N ASN A 87 13.52 3.20 8.02
CA ASN A 87 14.24 3.35 6.75
C ASN A 87 13.71 2.44 5.61
N GLN A 88 12.52 1.88 5.79
CA GLN A 88 11.79 1.12 4.77
C GLN A 88 11.16 2.04 3.72
N LEU A 89 10.89 1.49 2.54
CA LEU A 89 10.17 2.16 1.48
C LEU A 89 8.67 1.85 1.58
N ILE A 90 7.86 2.90 1.44
CA ILE A 90 6.41 2.89 1.43
C ILE A 90 5.98 3.38 0.05
N PHE A 91 5.35 2.51 -0.72
CA PHE A 91 4.76 2.84 -2.00
C PHE A 91 3.32 3.25 -1.76
N SER A 92 2.93 4.42 -2.25
CA SER A 92 1.63 5.01 -1.97
C SER A 92 0.96 5.46 -3.25
N GLY A 93 -0.17 4.83 -3.56
CA GLY A 93 -1.02 5.17 -4.69
C GLY A 93 -2.24 5.98 -4.25
N ARG A 94 -2.65 6.95 -5.08
CA ARG A 94 -3.94 7.65 -4.92
C ARG A 94 -4.55 7.97 -6.27
N ILE A 95 -5.83 7.67 -6.42
CA ILE A 95 -6.65 8.04 -7.58
C ILE A 95 -7.43 9.31 -7.22
N HIS A 96 -7.36 10.34 -8.06
CA HIS A 96 -8.09 11.59 -7.80
C HIS A 96 -8.40 12.37 -9.09
N ASP A 97 -9.08 13.50 -8.92
CA ASP A 97 -9.53 14.38 -9.99
C ASP A 97 -10.36 13.62 -11.04
N LEU A 98 -11.19 12.68 -10.57
CA LEU A 98 -12.10 11.92 -11.41
C LEU A 98 -13.16 12.86 -11.99
N ALA A 99 -13.34 12.79 -13.31
CA ALA A 99 -14.35 13.55 -14.02
C ALA A 99 -14.95 12.72 -15.15
N VAL A 100 -16.27 12.82 -15.29
CA VAL A 100 -17.02 12.22 -16.41
C VAL A 100 -17.34 13.28 -17.44
N THR A 101 -17.27 12.87 -18.71
CA THR A 101 -17.51 13.78 -19.85
C THR A 101 -18.90 13.60 -20.47
N SER A 102 -19.62 12.56 -20.06
CA SER A 102 -21.03 12.31 -20.41
C SER A 102 -21.83 11.90 -19.16
N GLU A 103 -23.13 11.64 -19.29
CA GLU A 103 -23.98 11.05 -18.23
C GLU A 103 -23.59 9.57 -17.97
N SER A 104 -22.30 9.29 -17.83
CA SER A 104 -21.75 7.96 -17.62
C SER A 104 -21.80 7.60 -16.15
N ASN A 105 -22.21 6.37 -15.89
CA ASN A 105 -22.34 5.76 -14.57
C ASN A 105 -21.09 4.92 -14.30
N LEU A 106 -19.93 5.56 -14.42
CA LEU A 106 -18.64 4.88 -14.29
C LEU A 106 -18.08 5.11 -12.89
N GLY A 107 -17.58 4.04 -12.29
CA GLY A 107 -16.82 4.09 -11.05
C GLY A 107 -15.69 3.08 -11.06
N ILE A 108 -14.65 3.36 -10.30
CA ILE A 108 -13.50 2.45 -10.14
C ILE A 108 -13.79 1.53 -8.96
N TYR A 109 -13.88 0.22 -9.19
CA TYR A 109 -14.20 -0.76 -8.15
C TYR A 109 -12.95 -1.36 -7.50
N ASP A 110 -11.83 -1.43 -8.23
CA ASP A 110 -10.53 -1.84 -7.69
C ASP A 110 -9.37 -1.07 -8.34
N TRP A 111 -8.22 -1.13 -7.68
CA TRP A 111 -6.95 -0.89 -8.35
C TRP A 111 -5.90 -1.90 -7.92
N SER A 112 -4.95 -2.18 -8.81
CA SER A 112 -3.87 -3.10 -8.52
C SER A 112 -2.51 -2.60 -9.01
N VAL A 113 -1.44 -3.13 -8.43
CA VAL A 113 -0.05 -2.83 -8.78
C VAL A 113 0.82 -4.07 -8.80
N THR A 114 1.85 -4.05 -9.65
CA THR A 114 2.78 -5.17 -9.87
C THR A 114 4.19 -4.87 -9.37
N GLY A 115 5.03 -5.90 -9.29
CA GLY A 115 6.46 -5.76 -8.97
C GLY A 115 6.82 -6.03 -7.51
N PHE A 116 5.92 -6.63 -6.74
CA PHE A 116 6.11 -6.86 -5.30
C PHE A 116 6.62 -8.26 -4.95
N SER A 117 6.97 -9.09 -5.93
CA SER A 117 7.42 -10.46 -5.67
C SER A 117 8.73 -10.49 -4.88
N GLY A 118 8.81 -11.38 -3.88
CA GLY A 118 10.00 -11.56 -3.06
C GLY A 118 10.20 -10.56 -1.91
N TYR A 119 9.29 -9.60 -1.73
CA TYR A 119 9.34 -8.63 -0.64
C TYR A 119 8.34 -8.95 0.46
N LEU A 120 8.72 -8.67 1.71
CA LEU A 120 7.74 -8.53 2.78
C LEU A 120 6.89 -7.31 2.48
N THR A 121 5.58 -7.46 2.61
CA THR A 121 4.64 -6.41 2.21
C THR A 121 3.62 -6.25 3.31
N ASP A 122 3.48 -5.02 3.77
CA ASP A 122 2.52 -4.61 4.77
C ASP A 122 1.68 -3.48 4.16
N VAL A 123 0.36 -3.58 4.25
CA VAL A 123 -0.55 -2.66 3.56
C VAL A 123 -1.62 -2.07 4.48
N GLU A 124 -1.96 -0.82 4.21
CA GLU A 124 -3.07 -0.09 4.85
C GLU A 124 -3.43 1.15 4.00
N TYR A 125 -4.46 1.91 4.35
CA TYR A 125 -4.70 3.24 3.77
C TYR A 125 -4.74 4.35 4.82
N ARG A 126 -4.54 5.59 4.38
CA ARG A 126 -4.45 6.76 5.29
C ARG A 126 -5.80 7.44 5.53
N LEU A 127 -6.18 7.55 6.80
CA LEU A 127 -7.35 8.30 7.27
C LEU A 127 -7.08 9.80 7.45
N ASP A 128 -5.82 10.18 7.65
CA ASP A 128 -5.39 11.56 7.89
C ASP A 128 -4.83 12.27 6.65
N GLY A 129 -4.96 11.63 5.48
CA GLY A 129 -4.61 12.18 4.18
C GLY A 129 -5.80 12.80 3.45
N LEU A 130 -5.55 13.31 2.25
CA LEU A 130 -6.61 13.65 1.30
C LEU A 130 -7.25 12.37 0.75
N GLY A 131 -8.50 12.47 0.32
CA GLY A 131 -9.28 11.33 -0.18
C GLY A 131 -10.62 11.20 0.52
N ASP A 132 -11.58 10.64 -0.20
CA ASP A 132 -12.95 10.43 0.27
C ASP A 132 -13.10 8.97 0.73
N LEU A 133 -12.80 8.04 -0.18
CA LEU A 133 -12.99 6.60 -0.01
C LEU A 133 -11.65 5.85 0.07
N GLY A 134 -11.53 4.92 1.03
CA GLY A 134 -10.39 4.01 1.13
C GLY A 134 -10.79 2.59 0.74
N PRO A 135 -9.86 1.76 0.24
CA PRO A 135 -10.13 0.34 0.04
C PRO A 135 -10.39 -0.35 1.39
N ASP A 136 -11.25 -1.37 1.39
CA ASP A 136 -11.57 -2.16 2.58
C ASP A 136 -10.95 -3.56 2.54
N LEU A 137 -10.48 -3.99 1.36
CA LEU A 137 -9.75 -5.23 1.17
C LEU A 137 -8.43 -4.98 0.45
N ALA A 138 -7.46 -5.85 0.76
CA ALA A 138 -6.29 -6.03 -0.08
C ALA A 138 -6.01 -7.51 -0.30
N THR A 139 -5.72 -7.87 -1.54
CA THR A 139 -5.34 -9.22 -1.95
C THR A 139 -3.96 -9.21 -2.55
N ARG A 140 -3.19 -10.27 -2.29
CA ARG A 140 -1.90 -10.50 -2.93
C ARG A 140 -1.91 -11.80 -3.73
N SER A 141 -1.41 -11.74 -4.95
CA SER A 141 -1.30 -12.90 -5.83
C SER A 141 -0.47 -14.03 -5.20
N ASN A 142 -0.65 -15.27 -5.69
CA ASN A 142 0.03 -16.45 -5.15
C ASN A 142 1.55 -16.41 -5.32
N ASP A 143 2.05 -15.75 -6.37
CA ASP A 143 3.49 -15.52 -6.61
C ASP A 143 4.01 -14.28 -5.89
N GLY A 144 3.13 -13.56 -5.17
CA GLY A 144 3.45 -12.38 -4.39
C GLY A 144 3.69 -11.12 -5.22
N ASN A 145 3.48 -11.17 -6.55
CA ASN A 145 3.81 -10.07 -7.46
C ASN A 145 2.79 -8.94 -7.46
N ASP A 146 1.50 -9.29 -7.45
CA ASP A 146 0.40 -8.35 -7.67
C ASP A 146 -0.29 -8.07 -6.34
N LEU A 147 -0.62 -6.80 -6.11
CA LEU A 147 -1.41 -6.33 -4.99
C LEU A 147 -2.67 -5.68 -5.54
N ILE A 148 -3.83 -6.15 -5.13
CA ILE A 148 -5.15 -5.64 -5.52
C ILE A 148 -5.77 -5.00 -4.28
N PHE A 149 -6.41 -3.86 -4.47
CA PHE A 149 -7.10 -3.09 -3.45
C PHE A 149 -8.53 -2.85 -3.91
N ASP A 150 -9.47 -3.52 -3.25
CA ASP A 150 -10.89 -3.40 -3.57
C ASP A 150 -11.52 -2.27 -2.77
N PHE A 151 -12.37 -1.48 -3.42
CA PHE A 151 -13.18 -0.49 -2.73
C PHE A 151 -14.49 -1.13 -2.24
N PRO A 152 -15.02 -0.68 -1.07
CA PRO A 152 -16.29 -1.19 -0.54
C PRO A 152 -17.50 -0.83 -1.41
N THR A 153 -17.36 0.25 -2.18
CA THR A 153 -18.26 0.75 -3.21
C THR A 153 -17.39 1.34 -4.31
N GLU A 154 -17.95 1.51 -5.50
CA GLU A 154 -17.24 2.13 -6.61
C GLU A 154 -16.80 3.55 -6.23
N LEU A 155 -15.58 3.92 -6.60
CA LEU A 155 -15.08 5.28 -6.48
C LEU A 155 -15.67 6.11 -7.63
N GLU A 156 -16.73 6.86 -7.33
CA GLU A 156 -17.50 7.60 -8.33
C GLU A 156 -17.00 9.05 -8.48
N PRO A 157 -16.92 9.61 -9.69
CA PRO A 157 -16.64 11.03 -9.88
C PRO A 157 -17.64 11.93 -9.13
N PRO A 158 -17.19 12.96 -8.38
CA PRO A 158 -15.83 13.51 -8.31
C PRO A 158 -14.99 13.00 -7.13
N GLU A 159 -15.35 11.87 -6.52
CA GLU A 159 -14.63 11.31 -5.39
C GLU A 159 -13.17 10.97 -5.73
N SER A 160 -12.36 10.91 -4.69
CA SER A 160 -10.96 10.51 -4.77
C SER A 160 -10.66 9.42 -3.76
N SER A 161 -9.72 8.55 -4.11
CA SER A 161 -9.24 7.54 -3.17
C SER A 161 -8.43 8.20 -2.06
N ARG A 162 -8.37 7.52 -0.92
CA ARG A 162 -7.32 7.73 0.08
C ARG A 162 -6.01 7.15 -0.43
N PHE A 163 -4.91 7.59 0.16
CA PHE A 163 -3.61 6.98 -0.11
C PHE A 163 -3.57 5.58 0.49
N SER A 164 -3.54 4.57 -0.36
CA SER A 164 -3.06 3.25 0.05
C SER A 164 -1.56 3.33 0.27
N SER A 165 -1.05 2.54 1.21
CA SER A 165 0.34 2.50 1.64
C SER A 165 0.79 1.05 1.62
N ILE A 166 1.89 0.80 0.94
CA ILE A 166 2.50 -0.51 0.77
C ILE A 166 3.92 -0.42 1.30
N THR A 167 4.10 -0.76 2.57
CA THR A 167 5.41 -0.80 3.21
C THR A 167 6.12 -2.09 2.82
N THR A 168 7.39 -1.98 2.43
CA THR A 168 8.21 -3.13 2.03
C THR A 168 9.57 -3.13 2.71
N ASP A 169 10.22 -4.29 2.76
CA ASP A 169 11.62 -4.43 3.16
C ASP A 169 12.62 -4.09 2.04
N ALA A 170 12.14 -3.54 0.92
CA ALA A 170 12.99 -3.09 -0.18
C ALA A 170 13.83 -1.88 0.22
N ALA A 171 15.11 -1.89 -0.15
CA ALA A 171 16.02 -0.78 0.09
C ALA A 171 16.00 0.25 -1.05
N LEU A 172 15.60 -0.17 -2.26
CA LEU A 172 15.57 0.62 -3.49
C LEU A 172 14.23 0.42 -4.20
N PHE A 173 13.94 1.30 -5.14
CA PHE A 173 12.85 1.18 -6.08
C PHE A 173 13.34 1.52 -7.50
N ASP A 174 12.59 1.11 -8.51
CA ASP A 174 12.73 1.56 -9.89
C ASP A 174 11.33 1.76 -10.50
N LEU A 175 11.28 2.18 -11.77
CA LEU A 175 10.03 2.48 -12.48
C LEU A 175 9.62 1.32 -13.40
N THR A 176 9.60 0.10 -12.86
CA THR A 176 9.25 -1.12 -13.60
C THR A 176 7.86 -1.64 -13.29
N GLY A 177 7.15 -1.05 -12.31
CA GLY A 177 5.81 -1.45 -11.96
C GLY A 177 4.77 -0.97 -12.97
N THR A 178 3.61 -1.59 -12.89
CA THR A 178 2.40 -1.21 -13.63
C THR A 178 1.22 -1.11 -12.66
N ALA A 179 0.38 -0.10 -12.81
CA ALA A 179 -0.91 0.00 -12.14
C ALA A 179 -2.06 -0.37 -13.09
N PHE A 180 -3.08 -1.02 -12.55
CA PHE A 180 -4.33 -1.30 -13.26
C PHE A 180 -5.53 -0.76 -12.50
N PHE A 181 -6.53 -0.25 -13.19
CA PHE A 181 -7.81 0.17 -12.60
C PHE A 181 -8.96 -0.61 -13.22
N GLY A 182 -9.69 -1.34 -12.38
CA GLY A 182 -10.96 -1.95 -12.74
C GLY A 182 -12.07 -0.90 -12.66
N ILE A 183 -12.76 -0.67 -13.77
CA ILE A 183 -13.85 0.30 -13.90
C ILE A 183 -15.10 -0.41 -14.40
N GLU A 184 -16.24 -0.13 -13.78
CA GLU A 184 -17.54 -0.69 -14.18
C GLU A 184 -18.50 0.44 -14.57
N ASP A 185 -19.27 0.21 -15.64
CA ASP A 185 -20.51 0.94 -15.91
C ASP A 185 -21.67 0.24 -15.21
N PHE A 186 -22.06 0.72 -14.04
CA PHE A 186 -23.05 0.04 -13.19
C PHE A 186 -24.49 0.08 -13.73
N ILE A 187 -24.74 0.79 -14.84
CA ILE A 187 -26.03 0.76 -15.54
C ILE A 187 -25.99 -0.20 -16.73
N ASN A 188 -24.92 -0.16 -17.52
CA ASN A 188 -24.81 -0.94 -18.75
C ASN A 188 -24.16 -2.32 -18.55
N GLY A 189 -23.47 -2.53 -17.43
CA GLY A 189 -22.74 -3.76 -17.12
C GLY A 189 -21.51 -3.97 -18.00
N GLU A 190 -20.86 -2.87 -18.40
CA GLU A 190 -19.64 -2.89 -19.22
C GLU A 190 -18.42 -2.62 -18.33
N ASP A 191 -17.38 -3.44 -18.48
CA ASP A 191 -16.13 -3.31 -17.72
C ASP A 191 -15.03 -2.70 -18.59
N TYR A 192 -14.22 -1.85 -17.97
CA TYR A 192 -13.04 -1.23 -18.57
C TYR A 192 -11.82 -1.48 -17.70
N LEU A 193 -10.67 -1.62 -18.34
CA LEU A 193 -9.37 -1.75 -17.69
C LEU A 193 -8.45 -0.64 -18.19
N VAL A 194 -7.93 0.15 -17.26
CA VAL A 194 -6.86 1.11 -17.53
C VAL A 194 -5.54 0.51 -17.06
N GLU A 195 -4.50 0.64 -17.88
CA GLU A 195 -3.13 0.20 -17.58
C GLU A 195 -2.18 1.40 -17.59
N LEU A 196 -1.41 1.58 -16.52
CA LEU A 196 -0.41 2.65 -16.37
C LEU A 196 0.96 2.06 -16.09
N ASP A 197 1.87 2.18 -17.04
CA ASP A 197 3.25 1.72 -16.92
C ASP A 197 4.18 2.75 -16.26
N GLY A 198 5.32 2.25 -15.77
CA GLY A 198 6.41 3.11 -15.30
C GLY A 198 6.15 3.70 -13.92
N ILE A 199 5.37 2.99 -13.10
CA ILE A 199 5.17 3.34 -11.69
C ILE A 199 6.28 2.76 -10.83
N ALA A 200 6.48 3.33 -9.66
CA ALA A 200 7.48 2.88 -8.71
C ALA A 200 7.15 1.48 -8.15
N ALA A 201 8.11 0.57 -8.26
CA ALA A 201 8.06 -0.76 -7.67
C ALA A 201 9.35 -1.06 -6.88
N PRO A 202 9.29 -1.93 -5.86
CA PRO A 202 10.48 -2.45 -5.17
C PRO A 202 11.54 -2.98 -6.14
N SER A 203 12.81 -2.65 -5.90
CA SER A 203 13.92 -3.17 -6.70
C SER A 203 15.02 -3.80 -5.85
N PRO A 204 15.67 -4.88 -6.33
CA PRO A 204 16.69 -5.57 -5.56
C PRO A 204 17.96 -4.72 -5.48
N VAL A 205 18.67 -4.80 -4.35
CA VAL A 205 19.98 -4.15 -4.22
C VAL A 205 20.97 -4.89 -5.14
N PRO A 206 21.63 -4.20 -6.10
CA PRO A 206 22.64 -4.83 -6.92
C PRO A 206 23.74 -5.43 -6.04
N LEU A 207 23.97 -6.74 -6.16
CA LEU A 207 25.08 -7.38 -5.45
C LEU A 207 26.39 -6.72 -5.93
N PRO A 208 27.22 -6.18 -5.01
CA PRO A 208 28.48 -5.58 -5.40
C PRO A 208 29.30 -6.57 -6.22
N ALA A 209 29.94 -6.10 -7.30
CA ALA A 209 30.84 -6.92 -8.12
C ALA A 209 31.91 -7.66 -7.30
N ALA A 210 32.21 -7.15 -6.11
CA ALA A 210 33.04 -7.80 -5.11
C ALA A 210 32.63 -9.24 -4.80
N PHE A 211 31.34 -9.59 -4.76
CA PHE A 211 30.91 -10.99 -4.54
C PHE A 211 31.45 -11.93 -5.63
N TRP A 212 31.39 -11.51 -6.89
CA TRP A 212 31.95 -12.25 -8.01
C TRP A 212 33.48 -12.26 -8.00
N MET A 213 34.11 -11.14 -7.60
CA MET A 213 35.57 -11.05 -7.50
C MET A 213 36.14 -11.93 -6.38
N PHE A 214 35.49 -11.98 -5.22
CA PHE A 214 35.91 -12.85 -4.12
C PHE A 214 35.64 -14.32 -4.44
N GLY A 215 34.50 -14.64 -5.07
CA GLY A 215 34.20 -16.01 -5.50
C GLY A 215 35.21 -16.55 -6.52
N SER A 216 35.50 -15.77 -7.57
CA SER A 216 36.47 -16.15 -8.60
C SER A 216 37.91 -16.13 -8.10
N GLY A 217 38.27 -15.16 -7.26
CA GLY A 217 39.59 -15.07 -6.63
C GLY A 217 39.90 -16.29 -5.74
N LEU A 218 38.92 -16.79 -4.98
CA LEU A 218 39.09 -17.96 -4.14
C LEU A 218 39.31 -19.24 -4.96
N ILE A 219 38.56 -19.41 -6.06
CA ILE A 219 38.74 -20.53 -7.01
C ILE A 219 40.13 -20.45 -7.66
N GLY A 220 40.56 -19.25 -8.05
CA GLY A 220 41.91 -19.01 -8.58
C GLY A 220 43.01 -19.42 -7.59
N LEU A 221 42.88 -19.05 -6.31
CA LEU A 221 43.84 -19.41 -5.26
C LEU A 221 43.90 -20.92 -4.99
N ILE A 222 42.76 -21.61 -4.96
CA ILE A 222 42.69 -23.07 -4.79
C ILE A 222 43.34 -23.79 -5.99
N GLY A 223 43.10 -23.29 -7.20
CA GLY A 223 43.73 -23.80 -8.42
C GLY A 223 45.25 -23.64 -8.39
N PHE A 224 45.74 -22.47 -7.96
CA PHE A 224 47.16 -22.16 -7.84
C PHE A 224 47.88 -23.03 -6.79
N GLN A 225 47.25 -23.25 -5.62
CA GLN A 225 47.79 -24.13 -4.58
C GLN A 225 47.93 -25.60 -5.03
N ARG A 226 47.03 -26.10 -5.89
CA ARG A 226 47.11 -27.48 -6.40
C ARG A 226 48.26 -27.68 -7.39
N GLN A 227 48.65 -26.65 -8.14
CA GLN A 227 49.80 -26.73 -9.05
C GLN A 227 51.13 -26.82 -8.29
N HIS A 228 51.27 -26.09 -7.18
CA HIS A 228 52.51 -26.10 -6.40
C HIS A 228 52.79 -27.40 -5.62
N ARG A 229 51.80 -28.30 -5.49
CA ARG A 229 51.95 -29.57 -4.75
C ARG A 229 52.38 -30.76 -5.62
N LYS A 230 52.52 -30.56 -6.93
CA LYS A 230 52.83 -31.61 -7.92
C LYS A 230 54.24 -31.49 -8.55
N GLY A 231 55.09 -30.59 -8.06
CA GLY A 231 56.51 -30.49 -8.41
C GLY A 231 57.38 -30.70 -7.18
#